data_AF-A0A1G0FXF6-F1
#
_entry.id   AF-A0A1G0FXF6-F1
#
_cell.length_a   1.000
_cell.length_b   1.000
_cell.length_c   1.000
_cell.angle_alpha   90.00
_cell.angle_beta   90.00
_cell.angle_gamma   90.00
#
_symmetry.space_group_name_H-M   'P 1'
#
loop_
_entity.id
_entity.type
_entity.pdbx_description
1 polymer ?
#
loop_
_entity_poly.entity_id
_entity_poly.type
_entity_poly.pdbx_seq_one_letter_code
_entity_poly.pdbx_strand_id
1 'polypeptide(L)' 'MTEIIKYYTAQGHRAPIYFWRDHIGNEIDLIIDHAGTLTAIEIKPSQTFILDLLRDLSKWEKFINLKEVKL' A
#
# COMPACT_ATOMS: atom_id res chain seq x y z
N MET A 1 -10.84 3.71 2.10
CA MET A 1 -11.09 2.56 1.20
C MET A 1 -12.32 2.74 0.33
N THR A 2 -13.53 2.85 0.88
CA THR A 2 -14.79 2.99 0.10
C THR A 2 -14.76 4.13 -0.91
N GLU A 3 -14.17 5.28 -0.57
CA GLU A 3 -14.13 6.43 -1.49
C GLU A 3 -13.27 6.16 -2.72
N ILE A 4 -12.19 5.39 -2.58
CA ILE A 4 -11.35 4.97 -3.70
C ILE A 4 -12.13 4.01 -4.60
N ILE A 5 -12.85 3.05 -4.01
CA ILE A 5 -13.70 2.11 -4.77
C ILE A 5 -14.76 2.88 -5.58
N LYS A 6 -15.44 3.83 -4.93
CA LYS A 6 -16.44 4.69 -5.58
C LYS A 6 -15.83 5.47 -6.74
N TYR A 7 -14.64 6.06 -6.55
CA TYR A 7 -13.93 6.80 -7.59
C TYR A 7 -13.68 5.96 -8.84
N TYR A 8 -13.13 4.75 -8.70
CA TYR A 8 -12.91 3.86 -9.85
C TYR A 8 -14.24 3.40 -10.48
N THR A 9 -15.22 3.05 -9.65
CA THR A 9 -16.52 2.55 -10.11
C THR A 9 -17.27 3.61 -10.92
N ALA A 10 -17.22 4.88 -10.51
CA ALA A 10 -17.81 6.00 -11.24
C ALA A 10 -17.23 6.19 -12.65
N GLN A 11 -16.03 5.66 -12.90
CA GLN A 11 -15.37 5.67 -14.19
C GLN A 11 -15.54 4.35 -14.97
N GLY A 12 -16.35 3.41 -14.45
CA GLY A 12 -16.52 2.08 -15.05
C GLY A 12 -15.34 1.14 -14.84
N HIS A 13 -14.40 1.49 -13.96
CA HIS A 13 -13.22 0.68 -13.67
C HIS A 13 -13.40 -0.13 -12.38
N ARG A 14 -12.80 -1.32 -12.34
CA ARG A 14 -12.61 -2.06 -11.08
C ARG A 14 -11.43 -1.44 -10.34
N ALA A 15 -11.63 -1.08 -9.06
CA ALA A 15 -10.55 -0.59 -8.22
C ALA A 15 -9.47 -1.68 -8.03
N PRO A 16 -8.21 -1.46 -8.46
CA PRO A 16 -7.14 -2.43 -8.33
C PRO A 16 -6.48 -2.29 -6.95
N ILE A 17 -7.29 -2.39 -5.90
CA ILE A 17 -6.87 -2.12 -4.53
C ILE A 17 -6.87 -3.38 -3.67
N TYR A 18 -5.89 -3.49 -2.78
CA TYR A 18 -5.66 -4.69 -1.97
C TYR A 18 -5.23 -4.32 -0.55
N PHE A 19 -5.55 -5.20 0.41
CA PHE A 19 -4.94 -5.19 1.74
C PHE A 19 -3.72 -6.11 1.73
N TRP A 20 -2.66 -5.74 2.44
CA TRP A 20 -1.46 -6.56 2.54
C TRP A 20 -0.99 -6.71 3.98
N ARG A 21 -0.64 -7.95 4.32
CA ARG A 21 -0.04 -8.31 5.59
C ARG A 21 0.88 -9.50 5.39
N ASP A 22 2.06 -9.48 6.02
CA ASP A 22 2.96 -10.63 6.04
C ASP A 22 2.73 -11.54 7.27
N HIS A 23 3.41 -12.69 7.29
CA HIS A 23 3.31 -13.67 8.37
C HIS A 23 3.94 -13.21 9.70
N ILE A 24 4.79 -12.19 9.68
CA ILE A 24 5.46 -11.63 10.88
C ILE A 24 4.60 -10.52 11.50
N GLY A 25 3.59 -10.04 10.77
CA GLY A 25 2.63 -9.04 11.21
C GLY A 25 2.93 -7.63 10.73
N ASN A 26 3.80 -7.45 9.73
CA ASN A 26 3.88 -6.15 9.04
C ASN A 26 2.64 -5.97 8.17
N GLU A 27 2.08 -4.77 8.21
CA GLU A 27 0.83 -4.42 7.53
C GLU A 27 1.04 -3.20 6.65
N ILE A 28 0.27 -3.13 5.56
CA ILE A 28 0.07 -1.94 4.75
C ILE A 28 -1.44 -1.78 4.56
N ASP A 29 -1.98 -0.62 4.94
CA ASP A 29 -3.43 -0.38 4.92
C ASP A 29 -4.04 -0.55 3.52
N LEU A 30 -3.30 -0.16 2.47
CA LEU A 30 -3.76 -0.21 1.09
C LEU A 30 -2.59 -0.34 0.11
N ILE A 31 -2.73 -1.24 -0.86
CA ILE A 31 -1.91 -1.31 -2.06
C ILE A 31 -2.77 -1.03 -3.28
N ILE A 32 -2.29 -0.18 -4.18
CA ILE A 32 -2.86 0.03 -5.51
C ILE A 32 -1.91 -0.60 -6.54
N ASP A 33 -2.43 -1.50 -7.38
CA ASP A 33 -1.70 -2.04 -8.53
C ASP A 33 -2.04 -1.24 -9.79
N HIS A 34 -1.03 -0.60 -10.37
CA HIS A 34 -1.12 0.04 -11.65
C HIS A 34 -0.17 -0.61 -12.65
N ALA A 35 -0.70 -1.60 -13.38
CA ALA A 35 0.02 -2.32 -14.44
C ALA A 35 1.36 -2.92 -13.98
N GLY A 36 1.39 -3.50 -12.78
CA GLY A 36 2.60 -4.10 -12.18
C GLY A 36 3.39 -3.15 -11.30
N THR A 37 3.12 -1.84 -11.35
CA THR A 37 3.67 -0.88 -10.38
C THR A 37 2.78 -0.86 -9.14
N LEU A 38 3.34 -1.28 -8.00
CA LEU A 38 2.63 -1.27 -6.72
C LEU A 38 2.87 0.04 -5.97
N THR A 39 1.79 0.72 -5.60
CA THR A 39 1.82 1.88 -4.70
C THR A 39 1.26 1.47 -3.34
N ALA A 40 2.09 1.53 -2.30
CA ALA A 40 1.67 1.35 -0.92
C ALA A 40 1.18 2.67 -0.31
N ILE A 41 0.07 2.61 0.41
CA ILE A 41 -0.57 3.74 1.09
C ILE A 41 -0.83 3.34 2.54
N GLU A 42 -0.33 4.16 3.45
CA GLU A 42 -0.56 4.02 4.90
C GLU A 42 -1.43 5.18 5.39
N ILE A 43 -2.44 4.89 6.20
CA ILE A 43 -3.41 5.86 6.69
C ILE A 43 -3.27 5.96 8.21
N LYS A 44 -2.55 6.98 8.68
CA LYS A 44 -2.40 7.26 10.11
C LYS A 44 -3.27 8.45 10.52
N PRO A 45 -4.11 8.34 11.56
CA PRO A 45 -4.86 9.46 12.11
C PRO A 45 -3.96 10.32 13.00
N SER A 46 -2.97 10.98 12.41
CA SER A 46 -2.05 11.88 13.11
C SER A 46 -2.14 13.30 12.55
N GLN A 47 -2.07 14.29 13.44
CA GLN A 47 -2.00 15.70 13.06
C GLN A 47 -0.57 16.15 12.74
N THR A 48 0.43 15.54 13.38
CA THR A 48 1.84 15.89 13.20
C THR A 48 2.55 14.78 12.43
N PHE A 49 3.27 15.17 11.38
CA PHE A 49 4.11 14.26 10.64
C PHE A 49 5.40 13.97 11.44
N ILE A 50 5.61 12.71 11.79
CA ILE A 50 6.86 12.21 12.38
C ILE A 50 7.39 11.07 11.53
N LEU A 51 8.71 10.92 11.46
CA LEU A 51 9.36 9.92 10.60
C LEU A 51 8.95 8.48 10.94
N ASP A 52 8.60 8.20 12.19
CA ASP A 52 8.16 6.87 12.62
C ASP A 52 6.86 6.42 11.94
N LEU A 53 6.03 7.35 11.43
CA LEU A 53 4.85 7.01 10.63
C LEU A 53 5.21 6.28 9.32
N LEU A 54 6.45 6.43 8.83
CA LEU A 54 6.93 5.78 7.62
C LEU A 54 7.50 4.38 7.89
N ARG A 55 7.58 3.93 9.15
CA ARG A 55 8.29 2.71 9.52
C ARG A 55 7.78 1.48 8.77
N ASP A 56 6.46 1.31 8.67
CA ASP A 56 5.88 0.14 8.01
C ASP A 56 6.06 0.20 6.48
N LEU A 57 5.96 1.40 5.88
CA LEU A 57 6.32 1.63 4.48
C LEU A 57 7.78 1.29 4.20
N SER A 58 8.71 1.69 5.06
CA SER A 58 10.14 1.35 4.90
C SER A 58 10.41 -0.15 5.02
N LYS A 59 9.66 -0.88 5.86
CA LYS A 59 9.77 -2.35 5.92
C LYS A 59 9.22 -2.99 4.64
N TRP A 60 8.08 -2.51 4.16
CA TRP A 60 7.46 -3.02 2.94
C TRP A 60 8.33 -2.79 1.71
N GLU A 61 8.91 -1.59 1.57
CA GLU A 61 9.85 -1.27 0.50
C GLU A 61 11.03 -2.25 0.49
N LYS A 62 11.64 -2.51 1.66
CA LYS A 62 12.71 -3.51 1.79
C LYS A 62 12.22 -4.91 1.39
N PHE A 63 11.02 -5.30 1.79
CA PHE A 63 10.45 -6.60 1.45
C PHE A 63 10.25 -6.79 -0.06
N ILE A 64 9.74 -5.77 -0.77
CA ILE A 64 9.55 -5.81 -2.23
C ILE A 64 10.91 -5.83 -2.95
N ASN A 65 11.84 -4.96 -2.56
CA ASN A 65 13.16 -4.88 -3.19
C ASN A 65 13.97 -6.16 -3.03
N LEU A 66 13.84 -6.87 -1.90
CA LEU A 66 14.44 -8.19 -1.72
C LEU A 66 13.90 -9.26 -2.69
N LYS A 67 12.68 -9.08 -3.23
CA LYS A 67 12.11 -9.98 -4.24
C LYS A 67 12.56 -9.65 -5.66
N GLU A 68 12.84 -8.38 -5.97
CA GLU A 68 13.29 -7.96 -7.31
C GLU A 68 14.73 -8.41 -7.62
N VAL A 69 15.56 -8.65 -6.60
CA VAL A 69 16.98 -9.06 -6.77
C VAL A 69 17.16 -10.57 -7.06
N LYS A 70 16.10 -11.30 -7.43
CA LYS A 70 16.21 -12.70 -7.88
C LYS A 70 16.04 -12.82 -9.40
N LEU A 71 17.11 -12.55 -10.14
CA LEU A 71 17.42 -13.12 -11.47
C LEU A 71 18.91 -13.42 -11.56
#